data_AF-A0A2W6QJS1-F1
#
_entry.id   AF-A0A2W6QJS1-F1
#
_cell.length_a   1.000
_cell.length_b   1.000
_cell.length_c   1.000
_cell.angle_alpha   90.00
_cell.angle_beta   90.00
_cell.angle_gamma   90.00
#
_symmetry.space_group_name_H-M   'P 1'
#
loop_
_entity.id
_entity.type
_entity.pdbx_description
1 polymer ?
#
loop_
_entity_poly.entity_id
_entity_poly.type
_entity_poly.pdbx_seq_one_letter_code
_entity_poly.pdbx_strand_id
1 'polypeptide(L)' 'MNRKAEIEAVKNLGEKIGYGNLMDIASGLWGISLEDKYGIKTGAFVPTVLPFINKKDRKIAEARFDSTMEHIRELIK' A
#
# COMPACT_ATOMS: atom_id res chain seq x y z
N MET A 1 17.98 -8.94 10.31
CA MET A 1 17.51 -9.79 9.20
C MET A 1 18.39 -9.49 7.98
N ASN A 2 18.76 -10.48 7.16
CA ASN A 2 19.51 -10.21 5.92
C ASN A 2 18.54 -9.99 4.74
N ARG A 3 19.07 -9.48 3.62
CA ARG A 3 18.23 -9.14 2.45
C ARG A 3 17.44 -10.32 1.91
N LYS A 4 18.01 -11.52 1.93
CA LYS A 4 17.34 -12.75 1.48
C LYS A 4 16.15 -13.10 2.37
N ALA A 5 16.33 -13.02 3.68
CA ALA A 5 15.28 -13.29 4.66
C ALA A 5 14.13 -12.26 4.58
N GLU A 6 14.44 -10.99 4.33
CA GLU A 6 13.41 -9.96 4.07
C GLU A 6 12.56 -10.31 2.85
N ILE A 7 13.20 -10.68 1.73
CA ILE A 7 12.51 -11.06 0.49
C ILE A 7 11.61 -12.26 0.71
N GLU A 8 12.10 -13.28 1.43
CA GLU A 8 11.36 -14.50 1.71
C GLU A 8 10.15 -14.24 2.62
N ALA A 9 10.30 -13.40 3.65
CA ALA A 9 9.19 -12.99 4.50
C ALA A 9 8.09 -12.27 3.71
N VAL A 10 8.47 -11.34 2.82
CA VAL A 10 7.53 -10.60 1.97
C VAL A 10 6.84 -11.54 0.98
N LYS A 11 7.59 -12.45 0.34
CA LYS A 11 7.03 -13.49 -0.56
C LYS A 11 5.99 -14.34 0.17
N ASN A 12 6.34 -14.88 1.33
CA ASN A 12 5.47 -15.75 2.11
C ASN A 12 4.21 -15.02 2.58
N LEU A 13 4.31 -13.73 2.93
CA LEU A 13 3.15 -12.90 3.25
C LEU A 13 2.28 -12.68 2.00
N GLY A 14 2.88 -12.33 0.87
CA GLY A 14 2.18 -12.12 -0.41
C GLY A 14 1.45 -13.37 -0.89
N GLU A 15 2.03 -14.55 -0.71
CA GLU A 15 1.38 -15.84 -1.02
C GLU A 15 0.19 -16.14 -0.09
N LYS A 16 0.21 -15.65 1.16
CA LYS A 16 -0.89 -15.85 2.13
C LYS A 16 -2.07 -14.91 1.94
N ILE A 17 -1.82 -13.63 1.65
CA ILE A 17 -2.89 -12.60 1.61
C ILE A 17 -3.18 -12.08 0.19
N GLY A 18 -2.37 -12.49 -0.80
CA GLY A 18 -2.40 -12.00 -2.17
C GLY A 18 -1.53 -10.75 -2.37
N TYR A 19 -0.73 -10.72 -3.45
CA TYR A 19 0.19 -9.62 -3.75
C TYR A 19 -0.51 -8.26 -3.95
N GLY A 20 -1.71 -8.25 -4.51
CA GLY A 20 -2.49 -7.00 -4.64
C GLY A 20 -2.84 -6.40 -3.27
N ASN A 21 -3.27 -7.21 -2.31
CA ASN A 21 -3.59 -6.77 -0.96
C ASN A 21 -2.34 -6.36 -0.18
N LEU A 22 -1.25 -7.13 -0.32
CA LEU A 22 0.04 -6.78 0.26
C LEU A 22 0.50 -5.38 -0.18
N MET A 23 0.41 -5.09 -1.49
CA MET A 23 0.86 -3.81 -2.03
C MET A 23 -0.08 -2.66 -1.66
N ASP A 24 -1.38 -2.88 -1.58
CA ASP A 24 -2.38 -1.92 -1.08
C ASP A 24 -2.05 -1.49 0.36
N ILE A 25 -1.86 -2.47 1.26
CA ILE A 25 -1.50 -2.23 2.67
C ILE A 25 -0.13 -1.56 2.79
N ALA A 26 0.88 -2.06 2.07
CA ALA A 26 2.23 -1.50 2.10
C ALA A 26 2.26 -0.05 1.60
N SER A 27 1.49 0.26 0.54
CA SER A 27 1.33 1.63 0.04
C SER A 27 0.66 2.52 1.08
N GLY A 28 -0.38 2.04 1.77
CA GLY A 28 -1.08 2.80 2.81
C GLY A 28 -0.18 3.13 4.00
N LEU A 29 0.57 2.14 4.49
CA LEU A 29 1.59 2.32 5.53
C LEU A 29 2.67 3.33 5.12
N TRP A 30 3.14 3.25 3.88
CA TRP A 30 4.12 4.18 3.36
C TRP A 30 3.55 5.60 3.23
N GLY A 31 2.31 5.74 2.76
CA GLY A 31 1.60 7.02 2.65
C GLY A 31 1.47 7.73 3.99
N ILE A 32 1.04 6.99 5.02
CA ILE A 32 0.98 7.53 6.40
C ILE A 32 2.37 8.00 6.86
N SER A 33 3.41 7.16 6.67
CA SER A 33 4.79 7.51 7.04
C SER A 33 5.30 8.77 6.33
N LEU A 34 4.93 8.97 5.06
CA LEU A 34 5.30 10.17 4.30
C LEU A 34 4.54 11.41 4.78
N GLU A 35 3.24 11.29 5.05
CA GLU A 35 2.43 12.37 5.58
C GLU A 35 2.93 12.81 6.96
N ASP A 36 3.17 11.86 7.86
CA ASP A 36 3.60 12.12 9.24
C ASP A 36 5.00 12.75 9.31
N LYS A 37 5.94 12.31 8.46
CA LYS A 37 7.34 12.77 8.51
C LYS A 37 7.62 14.00 7.66
N TYR A 38 6.94 14.13 6.53
CA TYR A 38 7.29 15.10 5.50
C TYR A 38 6.10 15.94 5.02
N GLY A 39 4.87 15.67 5.51
CA GLY A 39 3.66 16.34 5.04
C GLY A 39 3.29 15.99 3.58
N ILE A 40 3.89 14.96 3.01
CA ILE A 40 3.69 14.57 1.61
C ILE A 40 2.48 13.64 1.52
N LYS A 41 1.44 14.08 0.79
CA LYS A 41 0.18 13.33 0.63
C LYS A 41 0.09 12.53 -0.68
N THR A 42 1.16 12.53 -1.48
CA THR A 42 1.16 11.99 -2.84
C THR A 42 2.40 11.15 -3.10
N GLY A 43 2.28 10.07 -3.89
CA GLY A 43 3.44 9.33 -4.42
C GLY A 43 3.79 8.01 -3.71
N ALA A 44 3.20 7.71 -2.55
CA ALA A 44 3.30 6.39 -1.91
C ALA A 44 2.37 5.33 -2.52
N PHE A 45 1.54 5.73 -3.49
CA PHE A 45 0.65 4.82 -4.18
C PHE A 45 1.44 4.02 -5.23
N VAL A 46 1.68 2.72 -5.00
CA VAL A 46 2.29 1.87 -6.02
C VAL A 46 1.20 1.40 -7.00
N PRO A 47 1.34 1.63 -8.33
CA PRO A 47 0.39 1.17 -9.35
C PRO A 47 0.46 -0.35 -9.48
N THR A 48 -0.18 -1.03 -8.55
CA THR A 48 -0.14 -2.50 -8.38
C THR A 48 -1.43 -3.17 -8.79
N VAL A 49 -2.44 -2.39 -9.16
CA VAL A 49 -3.69 -2.90 -9.68
C VAL A 49 -3.96 -2.24 -11.03
N LEU A 50 -4.38 -3.06 -12.01
CA LEU A 50 -4.75 -2.63 -13.36
C LEU A 50 -5.59 -1.33 -13.39
N PRO A 51 -6.49 -1.05 -12.43
CA PRO A 51 -7.21 0.22 -12.33
C PRO A 51 -6.36 1.50 -12.23
N PHE A 52 -5.14 1.46 -11.69
CA PHE A 52 -4.27 2.64 -11.69
C PHE A 52 -3.49 2.82 -12.99
N ILE A 53 -3.25 1.71 -13.69
CA ILE A 53 -2.65 1.70 -15.02
C ILE A 53 -3.69 2.18 -16.04
N ASN A 54 -4.93 1.72 -15.90
CA ASN A 54 -6.06 2.12 -16.73
C ASN A 54 -6.70 3.40 -16.18
N LYS A 55 -6.41 4.56 -16.78
CA LYS A 55 -6.94 5.88 -16.38
C LYS A 55 -8.46 5.93 -16.11
N LYS A 56 -9.23 5.01 -16.71
CA LYS A 56 -10.68 4.88 -16.53
C LYS A 56 -11.07 4.58 -15.08
N ASP A 57 -10.30 3.76 -14.37
CA ASP A 57 -10.66 3.24 -13.05
C ASP A 57 -9.84 3.87 -11.92
N ARG A 58 -9.02 4.87 -12.24
CA ARG A 58 -8.10 5.53 -11.32
C ARG A 58 -8.82 6.13 -10.10
N LYS A 59 -9.97 6.78 -10.29
CA LYS A 59 -10.73 7.37 -9.17
C LYS A 59 -11.22 6.34 -8.15
N ILE A 60 -11.65 5.17 -8.63
CA ILE A 60 -12.11 4.08 -7.76
C ILE A 60 -10.94 3.57 -6.93
N ALA A 61 -9.78 3.49 -7.57
CA ALA A 61 -8.59 2.96 -6.95
C ALA A 61 -7.95 3.98 -5.97
N GLU A 62 -8.03 5.28 -6.25
CA GLU A 62 -7.70 6.36 -5.30
C GLU A 62 -8.61 6.32 -4.07
N ALA A 63 -9.93 6.21 -4.25
CA ALA A 63 -10.87 6.11 -3.13
C ALA A 63 -10.63 4.86 -2.26
N ARG A 64 -10.28 3.72 -2.89
CA ARG A 64 -9.89 2.51 -2.15
C ARG A 64 -8.63 2.75 -1.32
N PHE A 65 -7.64 3.44 -1.87
CA PHE A 65 -6.40 3.75 -1.17
C PHE A 65 -6.63 4.63 0.07
N ASP A 66 -7.46 5.67 -0.07
CA ASP A 66 -7.83 6.54 1.05
C ASP A 66 -8.50 5.74 2.17
N SER A 67 -9.43 4.84 1.83
CA SER A 67 -10.06 3.93 2.79
C SER A 67 -9.08 2.97 3.45
N THR A 68 -8.09 2.46 2.72
CA THR A 68 -7.00 1.65 3.29
C THR A 68 -6.20 2.43 4.31
N MET A 69 -5.83 3.69 4.03
CA MET A 69 -5.12 4.55 4.97
C MET A 69 -5.92 4.83 6.23
N GLU A 70 -7.22 5.09 6.12
CA GLU A 70 -8.10 5.30 7.28
C GLU A 70 -8.15 4.06 8.19
N HIS A 71 -8.40 2.87 7.62
CA HIS A 71 -8.40 1.62 8.40
C HIS A 71 -7.05 1.35 9.07
N ILE A 72 -5.93 1.58 8.38
CA ILE A 72 -4.61 1.41 8.97
C ILE A 72 -4.42 2.35 10.17
N ARG A 73 -4.85 3.61 10.05
CA ARG A 73 -4.79 4.58 11.15
C ARG A 73 -5.65 4.17 12.34
N GLU A 74 -6.79 3.54 12.11
CA GLU A 74 -7.64 3.03 13.20
C GLU A 74 -6.99 1.85 13.95
N LEU A 75 -6.25 1.00 13.23
CA LEU A 75 -5.62 -0.20 13.80
C LEU A 75 -4.27 0.05 14.49
N ILE A 76 -3.55 1.11 14.10
CA ILE A 76 -2.19 1.41 14.58
C ILE A 76 -2.17 2.54 15.62
N LYS A 77 -3.34 3.11 15.97
CA LYS A 77 -3.51 4.00 17.14
C LYS A 77 -3.28 3.26 18.46
#